data_AF-A0A7C9CG53-F1
#
_entry.id   AF-A0A7C9CG53-F1
#
_cell.length_a   1.000
_cell.length_b   1.000
_cell.length_c   1.000
_cell.angle_alpha   90.00
_cell.angle_beta   90.00
_cell.angle_gamma   90.00
#
_symmetry.space_group_name_H-M   'P 1'
#
loop_
_entity.id
_entity.type
_entity.pdbx_description
1 polymer ?
#
loop_
_entity_poly.entity_id
_entity_poly.type
_entity_poly.pdbx_seq_one_letter_code
_entity_poly.pdbx_strand_id
1 'polypeptide(L)'
;SQQWGNFYYFRMQNISDIYFIGGFGTVAWVDVNEYENLKPDRIAVDGGEQYLKELNAIFSKPLRELLSAEVEVDDAALISIDSKGTDVRVRQGAQFNIQRISFEEGHAVETLEEAKAALQKLISKGRVYNLQK
;
A
#
# COMPACT_ATOMS: atom_id res chain seq x y z
N SER A 1 25.51 11.86 -34.76
CA SER A 1 25.91 10.98 -33.63
C SER A 1 25.71 11.77 -32.35
N GLN A 2 24.77 11.37 -31.48
CA GLN A 2 24.62 12.05 -30.18
C GLN A 2 25.85 11.72 -29.32
N GLN A 3 26.60 12.76 -28.91
CA GLN A 3 27.76 12.61 -28.04
C GLN A 3 27.29 12.48 -26.59
N TRP A 4 27.40 11.27 -26.03
CA TRP A 4 27.12 10.95 -24.62
C TRP A 4 28.28 11.34 -23.69
N GLY A 5 29.12 12.32 -24.08
CA GLY A 5 30.44 12.56 -23.48
C GLY A 5 30.47 13.23 -22.11
N ASN A 6 29.33 13.71 -21.60
CA ASN A 6 29.28 14.57 -20.40
C ASN A 6 28.44 14.00 -19.25
N PHE A 7 28.14 12.70 -19.24
CA PHE A 7 27.38 12.06 -18.17
C PHE A 7 28.27 11.17 -17.30
N TYR A 8 28.20 11.38 -15.99
CA TYR A 8 28.93 10.61 -14.99
C TYR A 8 27.95 10.03 -13.98
N TYR A 9 28.09 8.74 -13.70
CA TYR A 9 27.34 8.05 -12.66
C TYR A 9 28.17 8.02 -11.39
N PHE A 10 27.59 8.48 -10.29
CA PHE A 10 28.16 8.36 -8.96
C PHE A 10 27.24 7.49 -8.13
N ARG A 11 27.82 6.58 -7.34
CA ARG A 11 27.11 5.75 -6.39
C ARG A 11 27.58 6.11 -4.99
N MET A 12 26.64 6.27 -4.07
CA MET A 12 26.95 6.26 -2.64
C MET A 12 27.41 4.84 -2.27
N GLN A 13 28.72 4.67 -2.11
CA GLN A 13 29.31 3.35 -1.87
C GLN A 13 28.95 2.79 -0.49
N ASN A 14 28.91 3.68 0.52
CA ASN A 14 28.58 3.34 1.89
C ASN A 14 27.39 4.20 2.34
N ILE A 15 26.33 3.57 2.83
CA ILE A 15 25.24 4.25 3.52
C ILE A 15 25.66 4.37 4.99
N SER A 16 25.75 5.58 5.54
CA SER A 16 26.12 5.75 6.95
C SER A 16 24.93 5.50 7.87
N ASP A 17 23.79 6.11 7.53
CA ASP A 17 22.57 6.09 8.31
C ASP A 17 21.37 6.28 7.37
N ILE A 18 20.21 5.77 7.77
CA ILE A 18 18.96 5.94 7.04
C ILE A 18 17.93 6.56 7.98
N TYR A 19 17.44 7.74 7.61
CA TYR A 19 16.33 8.40 8.29
C TYR A 19 15.09 8.37 7.39
N PHE A 20 14.11 7.57 7.78
CA PHE A 20 12.89 7.33 7.03
C PHE A 20 11.78 8.31 7.44
N ILE A 21 11.06 8.83 6.43
CA ILE A 21 9.87 9.67 6.60
C ILE A 21 8.76 9.09 5.73
N GLY A 22 7.77 8.47 6.37
CA GLY A 22 6.70 7.70 5.69
C GLY A 22 5.35 8.41 5.57
N GLY A 23 5.29 9.71 5.89
CA GLY A 23 4.04 10.47 5.95
C GLY A 23 3.83 11.13 7.31
N PHE A 24 2.58 11.49 7.62
CA PHE A 24 2.27 12.24 8.84
C PHE A 24 2.55 11.41 10.09
N GLY A 25 3.53 11.84 10.91
CA GLY A 25 3.86 11.21 12.18
C GLY A 25 4.74 9.95 12.11
N THR A 26 5.06 9.45 10.92
CA THR A 26 5.91 8.25 10.76
C THR A 26 7.34 8.67 10.44
N VAL A 27 8.18 8.67 11.47
CA VAL A 27 9.63 8.90 11.36
C VAL A 27 10.41 7.82 12.09
N ALA A 28 11.48 7.31 11.48
CA ALA A 28 12.30 6.27 12.08
C ALA A 28 13.74 6.31 11.57
N TRP A 29 14.68 5.97 12.45
CA TRP A 29 16.01 5.52 12.03
C TRP A 29 15.90 4.05 11.59
N VAL A 30 16.52 3.71 10.46
CA VAL A 30 16.55 2.36 9.91
C VAL A 30 17.98 1.83 9.97
N ASP A 31 18.15 0.60 10.45
CA ASP A 31 19.45 -0.06 10.46
C ASP A 31 19.94 -0.29 9.02
N VAL A 32 21.18 0.11 8.74
CA VAL A 32 21.76 0.02 7.40
C VAL A 32 21.92 -1.42 6.96
N ASN A 33 22.38 -2.31 7.85
CA ASN A 33 22.58 -3.71 7.48
C ASN A 33 21.24 -4.40 7.20
N GLU A 34 20.22 -4.10 8.00
CA GLU A 34 18.86 -4.58 7.74
C GLU A 34 18.36 -4.11 6.37
N TYR A 35 18.46 -2.81 6.09
CA TYR A 35 18.03 -2.24 4.80
C TYR A 35 18.74 -2.89 3.60
N GLU A 36 20.06 -3.09 3.68
CA GLU A 36 20.84 -3.70 2.59
C GLU A 36 20.51 -5.17 2.33
N ASN A 37 20.03 -5.89 3.36
CA ASN A 37 19.66 -7.31 3.24
C ASN A 37 18.19 -7.55 2.91
N LEU A 38 17.36 -6.50 2.92
CA LEU A 38 15.95 -6.59 2.57
C LEU A 38 15.74 -6.43 1.06
N LYS A 39 14.56 -6.87 0.61
CA LYS A 39 14.09 -6.66 -0.75
C LYS A 39 12.86 -5.77 -0.73
N PRO A 40 12.67 -4.93 -1.76
CA PRO A 40 11.41 -4.22 -1.95
C PRO A 40 10.22 -5.18 -1.98
N ASP A 41 9.08 -4.72 -1.48
CA ASP A 41 7.83 -5.45 -1.54
C ASP A 41 7.41 -5.68 -3.00
N ARG A 42 7.19 -6.95 -3.38
CA ARG A 42 7.01 -7.34 -4.79
C ARG A 42 5.76 -6.73 -5.41
N ILE A 43 4.62 -6.81 -4.73
CA ILE A 43 3.37 -6.30 -5.28
C ILE A 43 3.39 -4.77 -5.37
N ALA A 44 4.06 -4.10 -4.43
CA ALA A 44 4.24 -2.65 -4.47
C ALA A 44 5.11 -2.20 -5.66
N VAL A 45 6.17 -2.95 -5.99
CA VAL A 45 7.10 -2.62 -7.10
C VAL A 45 6.53 -3.00 -8.46
N ASP A 46 5.97 -4.20 -8.60
CA ASP A 46 5.58 -4.75 -9.90
C ASP A 46 4.28 -4.10 -10.44
N GLY A 47 3.40 -3.69 -9.52
CA GLY A 47 2.05 -3.26 -9.86
C GLY A 47 1.83 -1.77 -10.06
N GLY A 48 2.52 -0.96 -9.25
CA GLY A 48 2.37 0.49 -9.19
C GLY A 48 0.91 0.96 -9.24
N GLU A 49 0.65 2.03 -10.00
CA GLU A 49 -0.68 2.61 -10.18
C GLU A 49 -1.64 1.70 -10.97
N GLN A 50 -1.12 0.79 -11.81
CA GLN A 50 -1.96 -0.07 -12.63
C GLN A 50 -2.74 -1.07 -11.77
N TYR A 51 -2.08 -1.71 -10.79
CA TYR A 51 -2.75 -2.64 -9.89
C TYR A 51 -3.80 -1.91 -9.05
N LEU A 52 -3.47 -0.74 -8.50
CA LEU A 52 -4.45 0.06 -7.75
C LEU A 52 -5.66 0.45 -8.59
N LYS A 53 -5.47 0.81 -9.86
CA LYS A 53 -6.58 1.12 -10.77
C LYS A 53 -7.49 -0.09 -11.00
N GLU A 54 -6.90 -1.25 -11.25
CA GLU A 54 -7.65 -2.48 -11.50
C GLU A 54 -8.40 -2.95 -10.24
N LEU A 55 -7.73 -2.90 -9.08
CA LEU A 55 -8.34 -3.24 -7.80
C LEU A 55 -9.45 -2.27 -7.42
N ASN A 56 -9.27 -0.95 -7.60
CA ASN A 56 -10.34 0.03 -7.33
C ASN A 56 -11.56 -0.17 -8.25
N ALA A 57 -11.35 -0.49 -9.53
CA ALA A 57 -12.44 -0.78 -10.45
C ALA A 57 -13.31 -1.95 -9.98
N ILE A 58 -12.75 -2.91 -9.25
CA ILE A 58 -13.45 -4.09 -8.73
C ILE A 58 -13.98 -3.87 -7.31
N PHE A 59 -13.17 -3.28 -6.42
CA PHE A 59 -13.38 -3.32 -4.98
C PHE A 59 -13.80 -2.00 -4.33
N SER A 60 -13.72 -0.83 -4.99
CA SER A 60 -14.10 0.45 -4.36
C SER A 60 -15.55 0.45 -3.86
N LYS A 61 -16.49 -0.02 -4.69
CA LYS A 61 -17.91 -0.08 -4.31
C LYS A 61 -18.16 -1.09 -3.16
N PRO A 62 -17.71 -2.36 -3.25
CA PRO A 62 -17.82 -3.30 -2.12
C PRO A 62 -17.15 -2.81 -0.83
N LEU A 63 -15.98 -2.16 -0.92
CA LEU A 63 -15.30 -1.61 0.25
C LEU A 63 -16.10 -0.48 0.90
N ARG A 64 -16.65 0.43 0.09
CA ARG A 64 -17.56 1.47 0.59
C ARG A 64 -18.75 0.86 1.32
N GLU A 65 -19.40 -0.14 0.72
CA GLU A 65 -20.55 -0.83 1.34
C GLU A 65 -20.17 -1.52 2.66
N LEU A 66 -19.01 -2.17 2.71
CA LEU A 66 -18.48 -2.81 3.91
C LEU A 66 -18.21 -1.79 5.04
N LEU A 67 -17.56 -0.66 4.71
CA LEU A 67 -17.22 0.38 5.67
C LEU A 67 -18.44 1.20 6.11
N SER A 68 -19.47 1.28 5.25
CA SER A 68 -20.74 1.92 5.57
C SER A 68 -21.58 1.19 6.63
N ALA A 69 -21.17 -0.02 7.04
CA ALA A 69 -21.88 -0.79 8.07
C ALA A 69 -21.84 -0.12 9.46
N GLU A 70 -20.83 0.70 9.73
CA GLU A 70 -20.66 1.37 11.03
C GLU A 70 -20.95 2.87 10.99
N VAL A 71 -20.58 3.55 9.91
CA VAL A 71 -20.74 5.00 9.72
C VAL A 71 -21.03 5.27 8.26
N GLU A 72 -21.83 6.29 7.92
CA GLU A 72 -22.06 6.68 6.53
C GLU A 72 -20.73 7.02 5.84
N VAL A 73 -20.41 6.31 4.75
CA VAL A 73 -19.24 6.53 3.91
C VAL A 73 -19.68 6.90 2.50
N ASP A 74 -19.19 8.04 2.00
CA ASP A 74 -19.50 8.50 0.64
C ASP A 74 -18.69 7.74 -0.42
N ASP A 75 -17.41 7.50 -0.13
CA ASP A 75 -16.46 6.92 -1.07
C ASP A 75 -15.32 6.19 -0.34
N ALA A 76 -14.78 5.14 -0.98
CA ALA A 76 -13.65 4.35 -0.50
C ALA A 76 -12.77 3.91 -1.67
N ALA A 77 -11.48 4.20 -1.60
CA ALA A 77 -10.52 3.85 -2.64
C ALA A 77 -9.20 3.36 -2.05
N LEU A 78 -8.66 2.27 -2.59
CA LEU A 78 -7.31 1.80 -2.31
C LEU A 78 -6.31 2.84 -2.85
N ILE A 79 -5.38 3.27 -2.00
CA ILE A 79 -4.35 4.27 -2.34
C ILE A 79 -2.93 3.68 -2.28
N SER A 80 -2.76 2.54 -1.62
CA SER A 80 -1.51 1.79 -1.57
C SER A 80 -1.82 0.30 -1.41
N ILE A 81 -0.86 -0.55 -1.78
CA ILE A 81 -0.88 -1.98 -1.50
C ILE A 81 0.55 -2.46 -1.26
N ASP A 82 0.68 -3.37 -0.30
CA ASP A 82 1.89 -4.17 -0.06
C ASP A 82 1.48 -5.61 0.22
N SER A 83 2.46 -6.48 0.44
CA SER A 83 2.22 -7.91 0.63
C SER A 83 1.39 -8.28 1.85
N LYS A 84 1.18 -7.35 2.79
CA LYS A 84 0.44 -7.56 4.03
C LYS A 84 -0.93 -6.88 4.04
N GLY A 85 -1.22 -6.00 3.09
CA GLY A 85 -2.50 -5.29 3.08
C GLY A 85 -2.55 -4.10 2.15
N THR A 86 -3.56 -3.26 2.36
CA THR A 86 -3.83 -2.06 1.58
C THR A 86 -4.20 -0.89 2.49
N ASP A 87 -3.79 0.32 2.12
CA ASP A 87 -4.38 1.52 2.69
C ASP A 87 -5.57 1.98 1.84
N VAL A 88 -6.69 2.22 2.50
CA VAL A 88 -7.92 2.70 1.88
C VAL A 88 -8.19 4.12 2.35
N ARG A 89 -8.30 5.05 1.40
CA ARG A 89 -8.80 6.38 1.66
C ARG A 89 -10.32 6.36 1.67
N VAL A 90 -10.89 6.79 2.78
CA VAL A 90 -12.33 6.83 3.04
C VAL A 90 -12.75 8.29 3.12
N ARG A 91 -13.89 8.63 2.51
CA ARG A 91 -14.44 9.99 2.50
C ARG A 91 -15.80 10.04 3.19
N GLN A 92 -15.96 11.01 4.08
CA GLN A 92 -17.18 11.25 4.85
C GLN A 92 -17.50 12.75 4.81
N GLY A 93 -18.42 13.15 3.95
CA GLY A 93 -18.67 14.56 3.63
C GLY A 93 -17.41 15.24 3.12
N ALA A 94 -16.94 16.24 3.87
CA ALA A 94 -15.72 17.00 3.59
C ALA A 94 -14.45 16.40 4.21
N GLN A 95 -14.57 15.36 5.05
CA GLN A 95 -13.44 14.73 5.74
C GLN A 95 -12.91 13.53 4.97
N PHE A 96 -11.60 13.31 5.08
CA PHE A 96 -10.91 12.14 4.57
C PHE A 96 -10.11 11.49 5.68
N ASN A 97 -10.19 10.17 5.78
CA ASN A 97 -9.34 9.35 6.64
C ASN A 97 -8.69 8.24 5.81
N ILE A 98 -7.52 7.78 6.28
CA ILE A 98 -6.82 6.64 5.70
C ILE A 98 -6.94 5.49 6.70
N GLN A 99 -7.38 4.34 6.21
CA GLN A 99 -7.54 3.13 7.02
C GLN A 99 -6.64 2.02 6.46
N ARG A 100 -5.83 1.43 7.35
CA ARG A 100 -5.01 0.27 7.01
C ARG A 100 -5.86 -0.99 7.13
N ILE A 101 -5.99 -1.73 6.03
CA ILE A 101 -6.67 -3.02 6.00
C ILE A 101 -5.65 -4.11 5.75
N SER A 102 -5.51 -5.04 6.71
CA SER A 102 -4.57 -6.16 6.60
C SER A 102 -5.20 -7.34 5.86
N PHE A 103 -4.40 -8.03 5.04
CA PHE A 103 -4.78 -9.32 4.51
C PHE A 103 -4.72 -10.38 5.61
N GLU A 104 -5.67 -11.30 5.61
CA GLU A 104 -5.69 -12.45 6.53
C GLU A 104 -4.90 -13.65 5.99
N GLU A 105 -4.19 -13.46 4.89
CA GLU A 105 -3.36 -14.50 4.32
C GLU A 105 -2.18 -14.77 5.26
N GLY A 106 -1.95 -16.05 5.59
CA GLY A 106 -0.79 -16.47 6.38
C GLY A 106 0.53 -16.40 5.60
N HIS A 107 0.51 -15.84 4.39
CA HIS A 107 1.62 -15.71 3.47
C HIS A 107 1.59 -14.31 2.83
N ALA A 108 2.73 -13.90 2.28
CA ALA A 108 2.85 -12.64 1.55
C ALA A 108 2.03 -12.70 0.25
N VAL A 109 1.24 -11.65 0.00
CA VAL A 109 0.55 -11.43 -1.27
C VAL A 109 1.53 -10.76 -2.23
N GLU A 110 1.91 -11.43 -3.30
CA GLU A 110 2.96 -10.95 -4.22
C GLU A 110 2.42 -10.63 -5.62
N THR A 111 1.23 -11.09 -5.97
CA THR A 111 0.64 -10.89 -7.30
C THR A 111 -0.72 -10.21 -7.28
N LEU A 112 -1.11 -9.63 -8.41
CA LEU A 112 -2.42 -9.00 -8.56
C LEU A 112 -3.59 -9.98 -8.34
N GLU A 113 -3.44 -11.23 -8.78
CA GLU A 113 -4.48 -12.25 -8.61
C GLU A 113 -4.62 -12.69 -7.15
N GLU A 114 -3.50 -12.80 -6.42
CA GLU A 114 -3.53 -13.03 -4.97
C GLU A 114 -4.17 -11.85 -4.23
N ALA A 115 -3.88 -10.61 -4.63
CA ALA A 115 -4.51 -9.43 -4.05
C ALA A 115 -6.03 -9.39 -4.29
N LYS A 116 -6.47 -9.74 -5.52
CA LYS A 116 -7.91 -9.88 -5.82
C LYS A 116 -8.55 -10.95 -4.94
N ALA A 117 -7.91 -12.10 -4.77
CA ALA A 117 -8.41 -13.17 -3.93
C ALA A 117 -8.49 -12.76 -2.44
N ALA A 118 -7.44 -12.12 -1.92
CA ALA A 118 -7.38 -11.65 -0.55
C ALA A 118 -8.46 -10.59 -0.25
N LEU A 119 -8.63 -9.62 -1.14
CA LEU A 119 -9.68 -8.60 -1.02
C LEU A 119 -11.08 -9.19 -1.14
N GLN A 120 -11.30 -10.12 -2.09
CA GLN A 120 -12.59 -10.80 -2.24
C GLN A 120 -12.97 -11.58 -0.96
N LYS A 121 -12.00 -12.28 -0.37
CA LYS A 121 -12.18 -12.99 0.90
C LYS A 121 -12.55 -12.03 2.01
N LEU A 122 -11.87 -10.88 2.10
CA LEU A 122 -12.16 -9.84 3.09
C LEU A 122 -13.59 -9.30 2.96
N ILE A 123 -13.99 -8.92 1.74
CA ILE A 123 -15.35 -8.44 1.44
C ILE A 123 -16.39 -9.51 1.82
N SER A 124 -16.17 -10.78 1.46
CA SER A 124 -17.13 -11.86 1.71
C SER A 124 -17.33 -12.18 3.19
N LYS A 125 -16.31 -11.94 4.03
CA LYS A 125 -16.42 -12.12 5.48
C LYS A 125 -17.23 -11.01 6.16
N GLY A 126 -17.42 -9.87 5.50
CA GLY A 126 -18.21 -8.76 6.04
C GLY A 126 -17.61 -8.12 7.29
N ARG A 127 -16.30 -8.26 7.52
CA ARG A 127 -15.60 -7.71 8.70
C ARG A 127 -14.26 -7.13 8.31
N VAL A 128 -14.02 -5.89 8.73
CA VAL A 128 -12.69 -5.28 8.72
C VAL A 128 -12.17 -5.33 10.15
N TYR A 129 -11.17 -6.16 10.42
CA TYR A 129 -10.51 -6.16 11.72
C TYR A 129 -9.43 -5.06 11.70
N ASN A 130 -9.40 -4.25 12.76
CA ASN A 130 -8.60 -3.03 12.96
C ASN A 130 -9.28 -1.70 12.55
N LEU A 131 -10.41 -1.40 13.19
CA LEU A 131 -10.75 0.00 13.49
C LEU A 131 -9.90 0.42 14.69
N GLN A 132 -8.68 0.89 14.43
CA GLN A 132 -7.98 1.65 15.47
C GLN A 132 -8.72 2.97 15.65
N LYS A 133 -9.34 3.12 16.83
CA LYS A 133 -9.81 4.41 17.36
C LYS A 133 -8.64 5.34 17.65
#